data_AF-F4X3T3-F1
#
_entry.id   AF-F4X3T3-F1
#
_cell.length_a   1.000
_cell.length_b   1.000
_cell.length_c   1.000
_cell.angle_alpha   90.00
_cell.angle_beta   90.00
_cell.angle_gamma   90.00
#
_symmetry.space_group_name_H-M   'P 1'
#
loop_
_entity.id
_entity.type
_entity.pdbx_description
1 polymer ?
#
loop_
_entity_poly.entity_id
_entity_poly.type
_entity_poly.pdbx_seq_one_letter_code
_entity_poly.pdbx_strand_id
1 'polypeptide(L)'
;MNLICVICSELLVPSDDIFHTPCGHIFHYACLLQWLERSKTCPQCRVITTTRTIHRIYFNFSNNDNIAEDAASLQNKIDNLNFQLKLKDKNLSNLTEDNDKLKNQTAGLRHKIYEVESEIVNKNSAIHAFKDQIKFYKQQSSNAENDRKENEELKKKLKFLKSVQNLIDEYSTSNVEDITMQTDDVSKLRIYIGILKKYSIFTCFVYLIDLHTVYL
;
A
#
# COMPACT_ATOMS: atom_id res chain seq x y z
N MET A 1 -39.37 -60.63 5.81
CA MET A 1 -38.67 -60.73 7.11
C MET A 1 -37.93 -59.41 7.33
N ASN A 2 -38.08 -58.77 8.49
CA ASN A 2 -37.39 -57.51 8.79
C ASN A 2 -36.19 -57.79 9.71
N LEU A 3 -34.97 -57.61 9.20
CA LEU A 3 -33.74 -57.72 9.98
C LEU A 3 -33.34 -56.31 10.44
N ILE A 4 -32.98 -56.15 11.71
CA ILE A 4 -32.67 -54.85 12.32
C ILE A 4 -31.31 -54.92 13.01
N CYS A 5 -30.50 -53.87 12.88
CA CYS A 5 -29.29 -53.74 13.68
C CYS A 5 -29.64 -53.22 15.08
N VAL A 6 -29.40 -54.01 16.12
CA VAL A 6 -29.75 -53.62 17.51
C VAL A 6 -28.90 -52.46 18.06
N ILE A 7 -27.87 -52.00 17.34
CA ILE A 7 -27.03 -50.88 17.75
C ILE A 7 -27.65 -49.55 17.34
N CYS A 8 -28.03 -49.40 16.06
CA CYS A 8 -28.65 -48.18 15.53
C CYS A 8 -30.18 -48.24 15.45
N SER A 9 -30.77 -49.41 15.65
CA SER A 9 -32.21 -49.68 15.48
C SER A 9 -32.74 -49.47 14.05
N GLU A 10 -31.87 -49.48 13.04
CA GLU A 10 -32.24 -49.35 11.64
C GLU A 10 -32.35 -50.71 10.94
N LEU A 11 -33.11 -50.75 9.83
CA LEU A 11 -33.26 -51.94 8.99
C LEU A 11 -31.94 -52.30 8.32
N LEU A 12 -31.62 -53.60 8.31
CA LEU A 12 -30.50 -54.16 7.56
C LEU A 12 -30.96 -54.39 6.12
N VAL A 13 -30.49 -53.55 5.18
CA VAL A 13 -30.88 -53.66 3.76
C VAL A 13 -29.81 -54.37 2.91
N PRO A 14 -30.18 -54.97 1.77
CA PRO A 14 -29.25 -55.71 0.90
C PRO A 14 -28.01 -54.92 0.45
N SER A 15 -28.16 -53.60 0.30
CA SER A 15 -27.10 -52.68 -0.12
C SER A 15 -26.09 -52.36 0.98
N ASP A 16 -26.38 -52.72 2.23
CA ASP A 16 -25.53 -52.39 3.37
C ASP A 16 -24.34 -53.36 3.49
N ASP A 17 -23.27 -52.88 4.09
CA ASP A 17 -22.18 -53.74 4.56
C ASP A 17 -22.60 -54.43 5.85
N ILE A 18 -23.09 -55.66 5.73
CA ILE A 18 -23.64 -56.43 6.85
C ILE A 18 -22.66 -57.52 7.27
N PHE A 19 -22.35 -57.57 8.57
CA PHE A 19 -21.37 -58.51 9.13
C PHE A 19 -22.00 -59.33 10.26
N HIS A 20 -21.54 -60.57 10.40
CA HIS A 20 -21.86 -61.40 11.56
C HIS A 20 -20.64 -61.64 12.45
N THR A 21 -20.92 -61.86 13.73
CA THR A 21 -19.94 -62.28 14.73
C THR A 21 -19.78 -63.81 14.75
N PRO A 22 -18.76 -64.37 15.44
CA PRO A 22 -18.59 -65.83 15.57
C PRO A 22 -19.78 -66.54 16.23
N CYS A 23 -20.55 -65.82 17.04
CA CYS A 23 -21.76 -66.33 17.67
C CYS A 23 -23.03 -66.20 16.80
N GLY A 24 -22.91 -65.67 15.57
CA GLY A 24 -23.99 -65.63 14.58
C GLY A 24 -24.88 -64.38 14.61
N HIS A 25 -24.65 -63.42 15.52
CA HIS A 25 -25.41 -62.17 15.55
C HIS A 25 -24.94 -61.21 14.45
N ILE A 26 -25.87 -60.45 13.88
CA ILE A 26 -25.67 -59.66 12.65
C ILE A 26 -25.84 -58.15 12.95
N PHE A 27 -24.98 -57.34 12.34
CA PHE A 27 -24.96 -55.88 12.53
C PHE A 27 -24.46 -55.18 11.25
N HIS A 28 -24.74 -53.88 11.12
CA HIS A 28 -24.00 -53.03 10.17
C HIS A 28 -22.50 -53.03 10.51
N TYR A 29 -21.64 -53.07 9.49
CA TYR A 29 -20.19 -53.08 9.66
C TYR A 29 -19.70 -51.90 10.50
N ALA A 30 -20.17 -50.69 10.16
CA ALA A 30 -19.80 -49.47 10.87
C ALA A 30 -20.18 -49.52 12.35
N CYS A 31 -21.42 -49.95 12.66
CA CYS A 31 -21.90 -50.08 14.03
C CYS A 31 -21.10 -51.12 14.83
N LEU A 32 -20.83 -52.29 14.22
CA LEU A 32 -20.07 -53.35 14.87
C LEU A 32 -18.61 -52.95 15.09
N LEU A 33 -17.99 -52.27 14.13
CA LEU A 33 -16.60 -51.81 14.24
C LEU A 33 -16.46 -50.81 15.40
N GLN A 34 -17.36 -49.83 15.47
CA GLN A 34 -17.38 -48.84 16.55
C GLN A 34 -17.59 -49.48 17.93
N TRP A 35 -18.41 -50.55 18.01
CA TRP A 35 -18.54 -51.31 19.25
C TRP A 35 -17.25 -52.04 19.62
N LEU A 36 -16.61 -52.71 18.64
CA LEU A 36 -15.40 -53.49 18.84
C LEU A 36 -14.17 -52.64 19.19
N GLU A 37 -14.17 -51.34 18.88
CA GLU A 37 -13.16 -50.40 19.40
C GLU A 37 -13.22 -50.30 20.93
N ARG A 38 -14.42 -50.35 21.51
CA ARG A 38 -14.65 -50.18 22.96
C ARG A 38 -14.68 -51.49 23.73
N SER A 39 -15.21 -52.56 23.13
CA SER A 39 -15.34 -53.87 23.78
C SER A 39 -15.13 -55.01 22.79
N LYS A 40 -14.23 -55.94 23.10
CA LYS A 40 -13.95 -57.13 22.27
C LYS A 40 -14.97 -58.24 22.48
N THR A 41 -16.26 -57.88 22.46
CA THR A 41 -17.38 -58.79 22.71
C THR A 41 -18.55 -58.49 21.77
N CYS A 42 -19.38 -59.49 21.49
CA CYS A 42 -20.60 -59.31 20.71
C CYS A 42 -21.59 -58.38 21.46
N PRO A 43 -22.16 -57.36 20.80
CA PRO A 43 -23.11 -56.43 21.43
C PRO A 43 -24.35 -57.11 22.04
N GLN A 44 -24.76 -58.26 21.50
CA GLN A 44 -26.00 -58.93 21.91
C GLN A 44 -25.79 -60.01 22.97
N CYS A 45 -24.76 -60.85 22.84
CA CYS A 45 -24.55 -61.99 23.75
C CYS A 45 -23.19 -61.99 24.47
N ARG A 46 -22.38 -60.95 24.29
CA ARG A 46 -21.08 -60.74 24.95
C ARG A 46 -20.01 -61.82 24.70
N VAL A 47 -20.23 -62.76 23.79
CA VAL A 47 -19.20 -63.71 23.33
C VAL A 47 -18.00 -62.94 22.74
N ILE A 48 -16.79 -63.37 23.06
CA ILE A 48 -15.54 -62.74 22.59
C ILE A 48 -15.57 -62.61 21.07
N THR A 49 -15.40 -61.38 20.59
CA THR A 49 -15.46 -61.04 19.17
C THR A 49 -14.42 -59.98 18.89
N THR A 50 -13.67 -60.14 17.80
CA THR A 50 -12.67 -59.16 17.35
C THR A 50 -12.88 -58.84 15.88
N THR A 51 -12.27 -57.75 15.40
CA THR A 51 -12.35 -57.33 13.99
C THR A 51 -11.81 -58.40 13.02
N ARG A 52 -11.00 -59.35 13.50
CA ARG A 52 -10.46 -60.47 12.70
C ARG A 52 -11.40 -61.67 12.61
N THR A 53 -12.42 -61.74 13.46
CA THR A 53 -13.32 -62.89 13.60
C THR A 53 -14.74 -62.57 13.12
N ILE A 54 -14.95 -61.39 12.55
CA ILE A 54 -16.23 -60.99 11.95
C ILE A 54 -16.15 -61.21 10.45
N HIS A 55 -17.26 -61.63 9.84
CA HIS A 55 -17.32 -61.93 8.42
C HIS A 55 -18.52 -61.26 7.77
N ARG A 56 -18.32 -60.79 6.53
CA ARG A 56 -19.37 -60.15 5.74
C ARG A 56 -20.38 -61.19 5.28
N ILE A 57 -21.66 -60.86 5.39
CA ILE A 57 -22.76 -61.63 4.81
C ILE A 57 -23.11 -61.03 3.46
N TYR A 58 -23.25 -61.89 2.47
CA TYR A 58 -23.89 -61.57 1.20
C TYR A 58 -25.23 -62.30 1.16
N PHE A 59 -26.32 -61.56 1.15
CA PHE A 59 -27.65 -62.14 1.03
C PHE A 59 -27.89 -62.55 -0.43
N ASN A 60 -28.16 -63.82 -0.66
CA ASN A 60 -28.61 -64.31 -1.96
C ASN A 60 -30.14 -64.29 -1.99
N PHE A 61 -30.72 -63.19 -2.46
CA PHE A 61 -32.17 -63.08 -2.59
C PHE A 61 -32.64 -63.83 -3.84
N SER A 62 -33.53 -64.80 -3.66
CA SER A 62 -34.36 -65.28 -4.77
C SER A 62 -35.31 -64.15 -5.15
N ASN A 63 -35.30 -63.73 -6.42
CA ASN A 63 -36.08 -62.62 -6.99
C ASN A 63 -37.62 -62.74 -6.87
N ASN A 64 -38.15 -63.64 -6.03
CA ASN A 64 -39.56 -63.99 -5.93
C ASN A 64 -40.31 -63.34 -4.78
N ASP A 65 -39.65 -62.62 -3.87
CA ASP A 65 -40.36 -61.77 -2.90
C ASP A 65 -40.70 -60.41 -3.57
N ASN A 66 -41.45 -60.49 -4.66
CA ASN A 66 -42.31 -59.39 -5.08
C ASN A 66 -43.37 -59.22 -4.00
N ILE A 67 -43.07 -58.48 -2.93
CA ILE A 67 -44.11 -57.62 -2.38
C ILE A 67 -44.41 -56.69 -3.54
N ALA A 68 -45.43 -57.02 -4.33
CA ALA A 68 -45.89 -56.18 -5.41
C ALA A 68 -46.15 -54.81 -4.77
N GLU A 69 -45.26 -53.84 -4.99
CA GLU A 69 -45.53 -52.47 -4.61
C GLU A 69 -46.83 -52.12 -5.34
N ASP A 70 -47.91 -51.95 -4.58
CA ASP A 70 -49.20 -51.69 -5.18
C ASP A 70 -49.15 -50.34 -5.90
N ALA A 71 -50.01 -50.18 -6.90
CA ALA A 71 -50.04 -48.95 -7.69
C ALA A 71 -50.22 -47.70 -6.80
N ALA A 72 -50.87 -47.83 -5.64
CA ALA A 72 -51.04 -46.76 -4.67
C ALA A 72 -49.72 -46.34 -3.99
N SER A 73 -48.89 -47.28 -3.55
CA SER A 73 -47.58 -47.00 -2.95
C SER A 73 -46.64 -46.33 -3.94
N LEU A 74 -46.62 -46.79 -5.20
CA LEU A 74 -45.86 -46.17 -6.27
C LEU A 74 -46.37 -44.75 -6.58
N GLN A 75 -47.70 -44.56 -6.63
CA GLN A 75 -48.28 -43.25 -6.85
C GLN A 75 -47.92 -42.26 -5.73
N ASN A 76 -47.96 -42.68 -4.46
CA ASN A 76 -47.54 -41.85 -3.34
C ASN A 76 -46.06 -41.42 -3.42
N LYS A 77 -45.17 -42.33 -3.86
CA LYS A 77 -43.76 -41.99 -4.11
C LYS A 77 -43.63 -40.96 -5.23
N ILE A 78 -44.37 -41.12 -6.33
CA ILE A 78 -44.40 -40.18 -7.45
C ILE A 78 -44.86 -38.80 -6.97
N ASP A 79 -45.95 -38.72 -6.22
CA ASP A 79 -46.51 -37.47 -5.73
C ASP A 79 -45.55 -36.75 -4.77
N ASN A 80 -44.91 -37.50 -3.87
CA ASN A 80 -43.88 -36.95 -2.97
C ASN A 80 -42.66 -36.43 -3.75
N LEU A 81 -42.17 -37.17 -4.74
CA LEU A 81 -41.06 -36.74 -5.59
C LEU A 81 -41.42 -35.50 -6.41
N ASN A 82 -42.63 -35.45 -6.97
CA ASN A 82 -43.15 -34.29 -7.70
C ASN A 82 -43.25 -33.04 -6.81
N PHE A 83 -43.69 -33.20 -5.56
CA PHE A 83 -43.71 -32.11 -4.59
C PHE A 83 -42.30 -31.59 -4.29
N GLN A 84 -41.35 -32.49 -4.07
CA GLN A 84 -39.95 -32.13 -3.83
C GLN A 84 -39.32 -31.43 -5.05
N LEU A 85 -39.62 -31.89 -6.26
CA LEU A 85 -39.21 -31.22 -7.50
C LEU A 85 -39.75 -29.79 -7.56
N LYS A 86 -41.04 -29.59 -7.30
CA LYS A 86 -41.66 -28.26 -7.30
C LYS A 86 -41.03 -27.31 -6.29
N LEU A 87 -40.68 -27.80 -5.09
CA LEU A 87 -39.96 -27.01 -4.10
C LEU A 87 -38.55 -26.63 -4.57
N LYS A 88 -37.82 -27.59 -5.16
CA LYS A 88 -36.50 -27.34 -5.73
C LYS A 88 -36.54 -26.35 -6.88
N ASP A 89 -37.53 -26.44 -7.77
CA ASP A 89 -37.72 -25.51 -8.89
C ASP A 89 -37.96 -24.08 -8.38
N LYS A 90 -38.80 -23.92 -7.35
CA LYS A 90 -39.02 -22.62 -6.73
C LYS A 90 -37.74 -22.07 -6.08
N ASN A 91 -37.00 -22.92 -5.38
CA ASN A 91 -35.72 -22.51 -4.79
C ASN A 91 -34.69 -22.12 -5.86
N LEU A 92 -34.61 -22.89 -6.95
CA LEU A 92 -33.76 -22.56 -8.10
C LEU A 92 -34.14 -21.21 -8.70
N SER A 93 -35.44 -20.96 -8.92
CA SER A 93 -35.93 -19.67 -9.43
C SER A 93 -35.54 -18.50 -8.53
N ASN A 94 -35.68 -18.64 -7.21
CA ASN A 94 -35.30 -17.60 -6.25
C ASN A 94 -33.78 -17.37 -6.28
N LEU A 95 -32.99 -18.45 -6.26
CA LEU A 95 -31.54 -18.38 -6.30
C LEU A 95 -31.04 -17.73 -7.60
N THR A 96 -31.69 -18.00 -8.74
CA THR A 96 -31.34 -17.34 -10.01
C THR A 96 -31.63 -15.85 -9.98
N GLU A 97 -32.77 -15.42 -9.41
CA GLU A 97 -33.11 -14.01 -9.29
C GLU A 97 -32.12 -13.25 -8.39
N ASP A 98 -31.75 -13.85 -7.26
CA ASP A 98 -30.75 -13.27 -6.35
C ASP A 98 -29.35 -13.22 -6.99
N ASN A 99 -28.98 -14.24 -7.78
CA ASN A 99 -27.72 -14.23 -8.52
C ASN A 99 -27.68 -13.09 -9.54
N ASP A 100 -28.76 -12.88 -10.28
CA ASP A 100 -28.87 -11.78 -11.25
C ASP A 100 -28.80 -10.41 -10.55
N LYS A 101 -29.47 -10.25 -9.40
CA LYS A 101 -29.36 -9.03 -8.57
C LYS A 101 -27.92 -8.78 -8.13
N LEU A 102 -27.25 -9.78 -7.57
CA LEU A 102 -25.86 -9.68 -7.11
C LEU A 102 -24.90 -9.37 -8.26
N LYS A 103 -25.12 -9.97 -9.44
CA LYS A 103 -24.33 -9.72 -10.64
C LYS A 103 -24.46 -8.28 -11.12
N ASN A 104 -25.67 -7.73 -11.13
CA ASN A 104 -25.92 -6.33 -11.49
C ASN A 104 -25.27 -5.37 -10.48
N GLN A 105 -25.38 -5.65 -9.17
CA GLN A 105 -24.70 -4.87 -8.13
C GLN A 105 -23.18 -4.91 -8.29
N THR A 106 -22.62 -6.09 -8.57
CA THR A 106 -21.19 -6.28 -8.78
C THR A 106 -20.69 -5.49 -9.98
N ALA A 107 -21.44 -5.48 -11.09
CA ALA A 107 -21.13 -4.66 -12.25
C ALA A 107 -21.14 -3.16 -11.93
N GLY A 108 -22.15 -2.69 -11.19
CA GLY A 108 -22.25 -1.29 -10.76
C GLY A 108 -21.11 -0.86 -9.82
N LEU A 109 -20.71 -1.73 -8.88
CA LEU A 109 -19.56 -1.47 -8.01
C LEU A 109 -18.25 -1.41 -8.78
N ARG A 110 -18.05 -2.31 -9.76
CA ARG A 110 -16.85 -2.28 -10.63
C ARG A 110 -16.74 -0.97 -11.41
N HIS A 111 -17.86 -0.46 -11.93
CA HIS A 111 -17.86 0.84 -12.62
C HIS A 111 -17.45 1.98 -11.69
N LYS A 112 -17.99 2.02 -10.47
CA LYS A 112 -17.63 3.04 -9.47
C LYS A 112 -16.15 2.97 -9.08
N ILE A 113 -15.60 1.77 -8.95
CA ILE A 113 -14.16 1.58 -8.68
C ILE A 113 -13.34 2.18 -9.82
N TYR A 114 -13.66 1.83 -11.07
CA TYR A 114 -12.97 2.37 -12.24
C TYR A 114 -13.01 3.91 -12.30
N GLU A 115 -14.18 4.50 -12.02
CA GLU A 115 -14.37 5.95 -12.02
C GLU A 115 -13.50 6.64 -10.95
N VAL A 116 -13.52 6.11 -9.72
CA VAL A 116 -12.70 6.63 -8.61
C VAL A 116 -11.20 6.45 -8.89
N GLU A 117 -10.79 5.31 -9.44
CA GLU A 117 -9.39 5.06 -9.81
C GLU A 117 -8.91 6.05 -10.88
N SER A 118 -9.73 6.31 -11.91
CA SER A 118 -9.43 7.31 -12.93
C SER A 118 -9.30 8.71 -12.33
N GLU A 119 -10.17 9.09 -11.40
CA GLU A 119 -10.06 10.38 -10.70
C GLU A 119 -8.77 10.49 -9.87
N ILE A 120 -8.38 9.42 -9.17
CA ILE A 120 -7.16 9.39 -8.36
C ILE A 120 -5.93 9.61 -9.25
N VAL A 121 -5.86 8.95 -10.42
CA VAL A 121 -4.77 9.14 -11.38
C VAL A 121 -4.70 10.60 -11.82
N ASN A 122 -5.84 11.19 -12.21
CA ASN A 122 -5.89 12.59 -12.64
C ASN A 122 -5.44 13.57 -11.54
N LYS A 123 -5.93 13.36 -10.30
CA LYS A 123 -5.54 14.19 -9.14
C LYS A 123 -4.05 14.04 -8.82
N ASN A 124 -3.50 12.83 -8.92
CA ASN A 124 -2.08 12.58 -8.69
C ASN A 124 -1.19 13.28 -9.72
N SER A 125 -1.57 13.25 -11.01
CA SER A 125 -0.86 14.00 -12.05
C SER A 125 -0.87 15.51 -11.79
N ALA A 126 -2.01 16.06 -11.36
CA ALA A 126 -2.10 17.46 -10.97
C ALA A 126 -1.22 17.79 -9.76
N ILE A 127 -1.22 16.94 -8.72
CA ILE A 127 -0.34 17.09 -7.55
C ILE A 127 1.13 17.09 -7.96
N HIS A 128 1.52 16.21 -8.89
CA HIS A 128 2.89 16.16 -9.39
C HIS A 128 3.29 17.47 -10.08
N ALA A 129 2.44 17.96 -10.99
CA ALA A 129 2.67 19.23 -11.68
C ALA A 129 2.77 20.42 -10.70
N PHE A 130 1.88 20.49 -9.70
CA PHE A 130 1.94 21.53 -8.68
C PHE A 130 3.20 21.42 -7.81
N LYS A 131 3.67 20.20 -7.51
CA LYS A 131 4.91 20.00 -6.76
C LYS A 131 6.13 20.52 -7.53
N ASP A 132 6.16 20.30 -8.85
CA ASP A 132 7.22 20.82 -9.72
C ASP A 132 7.17 22.34 -9.82
N GLN A 133 5.98 22.93 -9.95
CA GLN A 133 5.80 24.39 -9.90
C GLN A 133 6.29 24.97 -8.57
N ILE A 134 5.94 24.36 -7.43
CA ILE A 134 6.41 24.80 -6.12
C ILE A 134 7.94 24.76 -6.05
N LYS A 135 8.56 23.71 -6.58
CA LYS A 135 10.03 23.60 -6.63
C LYS A 135 10.65 24.73 -7.47
N PHE A 136 10.07 25.01 -8.63
CA PHE A 136 10.51 26.10 -9.51
C PHE A 136 10.42 27.46 -8.81
N TYR A 137 9.26 27.80 -8.24
CA TYR A 137 9.07 29.09 -7.56
C TYR A 137 9.94 29.24 -6.31
N LYS A 138 10.19 28.16 -5.56
CA LYS A 138 11.15 28.18 -4.44
C LYS A 138 12.56 28.54 -4.91
N GLN A 139 13.01 27.93 -6.02
CA GLN A 139 14.32 28.26 -6.59
C GLN A 139 14.38 29.73 -7.04
N GLN A 140 13.35 30.20 -7.75
CA GLN A 140 13.28 31.58 -8.21
C GLN A 140 13.30 32.59 -7.06
N SER A 141 12.57 32.32 -5.98
CA SER A 141 12.58 33.15 -4.77
C SER A 141 13.95 33.19 -4.11
N SER A 142 14.67 32.06 -4.06
CA SER A 142 16.03 32.02 -3.53
C SER A 142 17.01 32.83 -4.38
N ASN A 143 16.89 32.73 -5.71
CA ASN A 143 17.73 33.49 -6.63
C ASN A 143 17.48 35.00 -6.48
N ALA A 144 16.21 35.42 -6.46
CA ALA A 144 15.85 36.83 -6.28
C ALA A 144 16.36 37.42 -4.95
N GLU A 145 16.40 36.63 -3.88
CA GLU A 145 16.96 37.05 -2.60
C GLU A 145 18.48 37.21 -2.66
N ASN A 146 19.18 36.35 -3.39
CA ASN A 146 20.63 36.49 -3.62
C ASN A 146 20.94 37.73 -4.47
N ASP A 147 20.21 37.92 -5.57
CA ASP A 147 20.35 39.09 -6.44
C ASP A 147 20.09 40.38 -5.66
N ARG A 148 19.08 40.37 -4.75
CA ARG A 148 18.78 41.51 -3.87
C ARG A 148 19.96 41.86 -2.95
N LYS A 149 20.58 40.86 -2.32
CA LYS A 149 21.75 41.05 -1.45
C LYS A 149 22.93 41.62 -2.22
N GLU A 150 23.23 41.06 -3.39
CA GLU A 150 24.32 41.54 -4.25
C GLU A 150 24.07 42.99 -4.70
N ASN A 151 22.83 43.32 -5.08
CA ASN A 151 22.45 44.68 -5.47
C ASN A 151 22.61 45.68 -4.31
N GLU A 152 22.28 45.29 -3.07
CA GLU A 152 22.53 46.09 -1.88
C GLU A 152 24.04 46.34 -1.66
N GLU A 153 24.89 45.33 -1.86
CA GLU A 153 26.34 45.48 -1.77
C GLU A 153 26.90 46.39 -2.86
N LEU A 154 26.48 46.20 -4.11
CA LEU A 154 26.88 47.05 -5.23
C LEU A 154 26.45 48.50 -5.00
N LYS A 155 25.25 48.75 -4.46
CA LYS A 155 24.80 50.09 -4.06
C LYS A 155 25.69 50.71 -2.99
N LYS A 156 26.15 49.94 -2.00
CA LYS A 156 27.11 50.43 -0.98
C LYS A 156 28.44 50.81 -1.62
N LYS A 157 28.99 49.96 -2.49
CA LYS A 157 30.23 50.24 -3.24
C LYS A 157 30.09 51.49 -4.11
N LEU A 158 28.97 51.65 -4.80
CA LEU A 158 28.70 52.80 -5.65
C LEU A 158 28.58 54.09 -4.83
N LYS A 159 27.90 54.06 -3.68
CA LYS A 159 27.89 55.19 -2.73
C LYS A 159 29.29 55.57 -2.29
N PHE A 160 30.12 54.59 -1.94
CA PHE A 160 31.52 54.84 -1.54
C PHE A 160 32.31 55.50 -2.67
N LEU A 161 32.27 54.95 -3.89
CA LEU A 161 32.94 55.52 -5.05
C LEU A 161 32.44 56.94 -5.36
N LYS A 162 31.14 57.19 -5.23
CA LYS A 162 30.56 58.53 -5.44
C LYS A 162 31.02 59.53 -4.37
N SER A 163 31.16 59.11 -3.12
CA SER A 163 31.77 59.95 -2.08
C SER A 163 33.24 60.26 -2.39
N VAL A 164 34.01 59.28 -2.87
CA VAL A 164 35.41 59.51 -3.30
C VAL A 164 35.46 60.49 -4.48
N GLN A 165 34.58 60.33 -5.47
CA GLN A 165 34.48 61.22 -6.62
C GLN A 165 34.19 62.67 -6.20
N ASN A 166 33.20 62.87 -5.31
CA ASN A 166 32.88 64.20 -4.82
C ASN A 166 34.07 64.89 -4.13
N LEU A 167 34.87 64.14 -3.35
CA LEU A 167 36.09 64.69 -2.72
C LEU A 167 37.15 65.11 -3.74
N ILE A 168 37.25 64.41 -4.87
CA ILE A 168 38.17 64.76 -5.97
C ILE A 168 37.65 65.99 -6.72
N ASP A 169 36.35 66.05 -6.99
CA ASP A 169 35.72 67.17 -7.70
C ASP A 169 35.75 68.47 -6.88
N GLU A 170 35.57 68.39 -5.56
CA GLU A 170 35.69 69.51 -4.60
C GLU A 170 37.14 70.06 -4.56
N TYR A 171 38.13 69.23 -4.85
CA TYR A 171 39.54 69.62 -5.01
C TYR A 171 39.86 70.20 -6.39
N SER A 172 38.99 69.98 -7.38
CA SER A 172 39.17 70.42 -8.77
C SER A 172 38.45 71.75 -9.07
N THR A 173 37.53 72.20 -8.20
CA THR A 173 36.74 73.43 -8.39
C THR A 173 37.02 74.56 -7.40
N SER A 174 37.98 74.41 -6.49
CA SER A 174 38.58 75.57 -5.81
C SER A 174 40.08 75.57 -6.07
N ASN A 175 40.57 76.71 -6.58
CA ASN A 175 41.97 76.99 -6.85
C ASN A 175 42.86 76.41 -5.73
N VAL A 176 43.82 75.57 -6.14
CA VAL A 176 44.89 75.05 -5.28
C VAL A 176 45.67 76.20 -4.63
N GLU A 177 45.58 77.43 -5.16
CA GLU A 177 46.13 78.63 -4.56
C GLU A 177 45.43 79.12 -3.26
N ASP A 178 44.12 78.94 -3.03
CA ASP A 178 43.42 79.65 -1.93
C ASP A 178 43.38 78.89 -0.58
N ILE A 179 43.60 77.56 -0.56
CA ILE A 179 43.65 76.75 0.69
C ILE A 179 45.07 76.72 1.29
N THR A 180 45.91 77.71 0.98
CA THR A 180 47.17 77.94 1.73
C THR A 180 47.06 79.08 2.74
N MET A 181 45.92 79.78 2.84
CA MET A 181 45.80 80.95 3.72
C MET A 181 44.88 80.81 4.95
N GLN A 182 44.13 79.71 5.14
CA GLN A 182 43.21 79.58 6.30
C GLN A 182 43.04 78.15 6.84
N THR A 183 44.10 77.52 7.35
CA THR A 183 43.96 76.25 8.09
C THR A 183 44.53 76.33 9.50
N ASP A 184 43.69 76.68 10.48
CA ASP A 184 43.98 76.55 11.94
C ASP A 184 43.68 75.14 12.49
N ASP A 185 43.24 74.21 11.64
CA ASP A 185 42.91 72.84 12.04
C ASP A 185 44.14 71.92 11.99
N VAL A 186 44.73 71.70 13.16
CA VAL A 186 45.89 70.82 13.40
C VAL A 186 45.66 69.38 12.89
N SER A 187 44.41 68.92 12.81
CA SER A 187 44.09 67.57 12.33
C SER A 187 44.25 67.46 10.82
N LYS A 188 43.85 68.50 10.08
CA LYS A 188 44.02 68.57 8.62
C LYS A 188 45.49 68.71 8.25
N LEU A 189 46.26 69.50 9.01
CA LEU A 189 47.72 69.60 8.86
C LEU A 189 48.43 68.26 9.10
N ARG A 190 47.98 67.47 10.10
CA ARG A 190 48.55 66.14 10.37
C ARG A 190 48.33 65.18 9.21
N ILE A 191 47.15 65.20 8.59
CA ILE A 191 46.84 64.39 7.41
C ILE A 191 47.68 64.86 6.21
N TYR A 192 47.81 66.18 6.02
CA TYR A 192 48.63 66.79 4.97
C TYR A 192 50.11 66.39 5.09
N ILE A 193 50.70 66.48 6.29
CA ILE A 193 52.07 66.04 6.57
C ILE A 193 52.22 64.53 6.37
N GLY A 194 51.21 63.73 6.73
CA GLY A 194 51.21 62.29 6.50
C GLY A 194 51.22 61.91 5.02
N ILE A 195 50.42 62.60 4.20
CA ILE A 195 50.35 62.42 2.76
C ILE A 195 51.65 62.90 2.09
N LEU A 196 52.15 64.09 2.46
CA LEU A 196 53.40 64.63 1.95
C LEU A 196 54.61 63.76 2.30
N LYS A 197 54.69 63.22 3.53
CA LYS A 197 55.73 62.24 3.89
C LYS A 197 55.66 61.00 3.00
N LYS A 198 54.46 60.49 2.75
CA LYS A 198 54.27 59.29 1.93
C LYS A 198 54.61 59.54 0.46
N TYR A 199 54.25 60.71 -0.08
CA TYR A 199 54.64 61.14 -1.42
C TYR A 199 56.14 61.39 -1.54
N SER A 200 56.79 62.06 -0.58
CA SER A 200 58.24 62.25 -0.58
C SER A 200 59.01 60.93 -0.47
N ILE A 201 58.51 59.96 0.30
CA ILE A 201 59.10 58.62 0.34
C ILE A 201 58.96 57.93 -1.03
N PHE A 202 57.79 58.08 -1.68
CA PHE A 202 57.52 57.48 -2.98
C PHE A 202 58.37 58.10 -4.09
N THR A 203 58.49 59.43 -4.14
CA THR A 203 59.33 60.13 -5.12
C THR A 203 60.82 59.87 -4.89
N CYS A 204 61.27 59.80 -3.64
CA CYS A 204 62.66 59.42 -3.34
C CYS A 204 62.97 57.98 -3.78
N PHE A 205 62.01 57.05 -3.63
CA PHE A 205 62.14 55.67 -4.11
C PHE A 205 62.19 55.58 -5.64
N VAL A 206 61.37 56.38 -6.35
CA VAL A 206 61.39 56.47 -7.82
C VAL A 206 62.71 57.08 -8.32
N TYR A 207 63.18 58.17 -7.72
CA TYR A 207 64.47 58.77 -8.07
C TYR A 207 65.68 57.86 -7.76
N LEU A 208 65.62 57.05 -6.69
CA LEU A 208 66.66 56.06 -6.36
C LEU A 208 66.69 54.90 -7.38
N ILE A 209 65.53 54.48 -7.90
CA ILE A 209 65.44 53.48 -8.97
C ILE A 209 65.95 54.09 -10.29
N ASP A 210 65.57 55.33 -10.61
CA ASP A 210 66.00 56.00 -11.84
C ASP A 210 67.52 56.27 -11.85
N LEU A 211 68.14 56.65 -10.72
CA LEU A 211 69.61 56.80 -10.64
C LEU A 211 70.36 55.47 -10.79
N HIS A 212 69.79 54.36 -10.32
CA HIS A 212 70.44 53.04 -10.42
C HIS A 212 70.35 52.43 -11.82
N THR A 213 69.42 52.93 -12.66
CA THR A 213 69.21 52.50 -14.05
C THR A 213 70.08 53.28 -15.04
N VAL A 214 70.63 54.44 -14.63
CA VAL A 214 71.51 55.29 -15.46
C VAL A 214 73.01 54.99 -15.21
N TYR A 215 73.35 54.26 -14.15
CA TYR A 215 74.74 53.89 -13.78
C TYR A 215 75.05 52.38 -13.82
N LEU A 216 74.26 51.60 -14.57
CA LEU A 216 74.56 50.22 -14.99
C LEU A 216 74.48 50.12 -16.52
#